data_AF-A0A813K7Y1-F1
#
_entry.id   AF-A0A813K7Y1-F1
#
_cell.length_a   1.000
_cell.length_b   1.000
_cell.length_c   1.000
_cell.angle_alpha   90.00
_cell.angle_beta   90.00
_cell.angle_gamma   90.00
#
_symmetry.space_group_name_H-M   'P 1'
#
loop_
_entity.id
_entity.type
_entity.pdbx_description
1 polymer ?
#
loop_
_entity_poly.entity_id
_entity_poly.type
_entity_poly.pdbx_seq_one_letter_code
_entity_poly.pdbx_strand_id
1 'polypeptide(L)'
;VDATGAVAAACERFGAWLIHISADCVFDGTAPPYNVDAKPNPLSEYGWHKLHGEQLVLAACPRAAVLRIPLLYGPLESLSDSAVTSLYVDLQSGIHEVDAWQRCYPTWAGDVASILRAMLEHHLAGERVRGIYHWQGNEQLTWHEMMLMVAE
;
A
#
# COMPACT_ATOMS: atom_id res chain seq x y z
N VAL A 1 -1.97 4.48 15.31
CA VAL A 1 -0.51 4.20 15.28
C VAL A 1 -0.05 3.44 16.52
N ASP A 2 -0.54 3.78 17.72
CA ASP A 2 -0.20 3.08 18.97
C ASP A 2 -0.46 1.57 18.93
N ALA A 3 -1.63 1.16 18.40
CA ALA A 3 -1.95 -0.26 18.22
C ALA A 3 -0.92 -0.98 17.33
N THR A 4 -0.44 -0.32 16.27
CA THR A 4 0.60 -0.86 15.39
C THR A 4 1.91 -1.08 16.15
N GLY A 5 2.33 -0.11 16.96
CA GLY A 5 3.52 -0.25 17.81
C GLY A 5 3.37 -1.37 18.85
N ALA A 6 2.19 -1.49 19.46
CA ALA A 6 1.89 -2.55 20.42
C ALA A 6 1.95 -3.96 19.79
N VAL A 7 1.41 -4.12 18.58
CA VAL A 7 1.50 -5.38 17.82
C VAL A 7 2.95 -5.71 17.48
N ALA A 8 3.73 -4.73 17.00
CA ALA A 8 5.14 -4.94 16.70
C ALA A 8 5.95 -5.36 17.94
N ALA A 9 5.74 -4.68 19.08
CA ALA A 9 6.37 -5.06 20.34
C ALA A 9 5.97 -6.48 20.80
N ALA A 10 4.71 -6.88 20.59
CA ALA A 10 4.26 -8.23 20.88
C ALA A 10 4.91 -9.26 19.94
N CYS A 11 5.01 -8.97 18.64
CA CYS A 11 5.70 -9.83 17.68
C CYS A 11 7.16 -10.05 18.07
N GLU A 12 7.87 -8.98 18.42
CA GLU A 12 9.26 -9.08 18.88
C GLU A 12 9.37 -9.93 20.15
N ARG A 13 8.50 -9.69 21.14
CA ARG A 13 8.46 -10.43 22.41
C ARG A 13 8.23 -11.93 22.24
N PHE A 14 7.38 -12.32 21.29
CA PHE A 14 7.00 -13.72 21.06
C PHE A 14 7.78 -14.39 19.92
N GLY A 15 8.74 -13.70 19.31
CA GLY A 15 9.50 -14.25 18.20
C GLY A 15 8.70 -14.39 16.89
N ALA A 16 7.53 -13.75 16.79
CA ALA A 16 6.75 -13.75 15.56
C ALA A 16 7.35 -12.77 14.55
N TRP A 17 7.36 -13.17 13.27
CA TRP A 17 7.73 -12.28 12.18
C TRP A 17 6.52 -11.45 11.75
N LEU A 18 6.76 -10.17 11.46
CA LEU A 18 5.72 -9.19 11.15
C LEU A 18 5.97 -8.61 9.76
N ILE A 19 4.94 -8.63 8.91
CA ILE A 19 4.86 -7.78 7.73
C ILE A 19 3.87 -6.65 8.02
N HIS A 20 4.32 -5.40 7.89
CA HIS A 20 3.50 -4.22 8.03
C HIS A 20 3.19 -3.61 6.67
N ILE A 21 1.89 -3.48 6.34
CA ILE A 21 1.43 -2.87 5.09
C ILE A 21 1.35 -1.35 5.24
N SER A 22 2.23 -0.66 4.52
CA SER A 22 2.24 0.79 4.42
C SER A 22 1.70 1.24 3.05
N ALA A 23 1.91 2.51 2.69
CA ALA A 23 1.36 3.13 1.49
C ALA A 23 2.39 3.99 0.75
N ASP A 24 2.14 4.27 -0.52
CA ASP A 24 2.90 5.22 -1.34
C ASP A 24 2.69 6.69 -0.93
N CYS A 25 1.56 7.02 -0.30
CA CYS A 25 1.25 8.35 0.21
C CYS A 25 2.13 8.82 1.39
N VAL A 26 3.13 8.03 1.79
CA VAL A 26 4.24 8.50 2.63
C VAL A 26 5.18 9.45 1.88
N PHE A 27 5.09 9.50 0.54
CA PHE A 27 5.82 10.42 -0.33
C PHE A 27 4.95 11.58 -0.80
N ASP A 28 5.59 12.66 -1.27
CA ASP A 28 4.91 13.86 -1.78
C ASP A 28 4.57 13.82 -3.28
N GLY A 29 5.07 12.82 -4.00
CA GLY A 29 4.84 12.67 -5.44
C GLY A 29 5.61 13.64 -6.34
N THR A 30 6.54 14.43 -5.81
CA THR A 30 7.28 15.45 -6.58
C THR A 30 8.46 14.90 -7.40
N ALA A 31 9.01 13.74 -7.05
CA ALA A 31 10.20 13.17 -7.70
C ALA A 31 10.13 11.63 -7.87
N PRO A 32 9.10 11.08 -8.55
CA PRO A 32 9.06 9.65 -8.85
C PRO A 32 10.15 9.25 -9.88
N PRO A 33 10.65 8.00 -9.86
CA PRO A 33 10.27 6.93 -8.93
C PRO A 33 10.98 7.04 -7.57
N TYR A 34 10.28 6.63 -6.50
CA TYR A 34 10.84 6.60 -5.15
C TYR A 34 11.48 5.24 -4.85
N ASN A 35 12.79 5.24 -4.58
CA ASN A 35 13.51 4.09 -4.04
C ASN A 35 13.17 3.86 -2.55
N VAL A 36 13.46 2.67 -2.02
CA VAL A 36 13.17 2.32 -0.61
C VAL A 36 13.84 3.26 0.40
N ASP A 37 15.01 3.80 0.05
CA ASP A 37 15.80 4.73 0.87
C ASP A 37 15.43 6.21 0.63
N ALA A 38 14.50 6.50 -0.29
CA ALA A 38 14.05 7.86 -0.53
C ALA A 38 13.37 8.42 0.73
N LYS A 39 13.63 9.69 1.03
CA LYS A 39 13.09 10.35 2.23
C LYS A 39 11.57 10.55 2.09
N PRO A 40 10.75 9.99 2.99
CA PRO A 40 9.31 10.24 3.00
C PRO A 40 8.97 11.70 3.33
N ASN A 41 7.89 12.20 2.73
CA ASN A 41 7.35 13.55 2.94
C ASN A 41 5.82 13.53 2.73
N PRO A 42 5.04 12.99 3.69
CA PRO A 42 3.60 12.80 3.50
C PRO A 42 2.88 14.16 3.46
N LEU A 43 1.98 14.32 2.48
CA LEU A 43 1.16 15.53 2.33
C LEU A 43 -0.19 15.45 3.05
N SER A 44 -0.58 14.26 3.50
CA SER A 44 -1.87 14.00 4.17
C SER A 44 -1.68 13.41 5.56
N GLU A 45 -2.69 13.57 6.40
CA GLU A 45 -2.72 12.95 7.74
C GLU A 45 -2.69 11.41 7.65
N TYR A 46 -3.33 10.82 6.64
CA TYR A 46 -3.25 9.38 6.39
C TYR A 46 -1.82 8.93 6.06
N GLY A 47 -1.13 9.66 5.16
CA GLY A 47 0.27 9.39 4.84
C GLY A 47 1.19 9.55 6.05
N TRP A 48 0.93 10.55 6.90
CA TRP A 48 1.65 10.74 8.15
C TRP A 48 1.46 9.55 9.10
N HIS A 49 0.22 9.08 9.29
CA HIS A 49 -0.06 7.91 10.13
C HIS A 49 0.60 6.63 9.60
N LYS A 50 0.63 6.43 8.28
CA LYS A 50 1.33 5.32 7.64
C LYS A 50 2.82 5.38 7.93
N LEU A 51 3.48 6.52 7.66
CA LEU A 51 4.90 6.71 7.93
C LEU A 51 5.24 6.52 9.42
N HIS A 52 4.44 7.09 10.32
CA HIS A 52 4.67 6.94 11.75
C HIS A 52 4.49 5.48 12.21
N GLY A 53 3.53 4.76 11.62
CA GLY A 53 3.39 3.31 11.80
C GLY A 53 4.65 2.55 11.41
N GLU A 54 5.24 2.84 10.25
CA GLU A 54 6.50 2.22 9.81
C GLU A 54 7.62 2.40 10.85
N GLN A 55 7.78 3.65 11.33
CA GLN A 55 8.80 4.00 12.31
C GLN A 55 8.63 3.22 13.61
N LEU A 56 7.40 3.14 14.12
CA LEU A 56 7.08 2.39 15.33
C LEU A 56 7.34 0.88 15.15
N VAL A 57 6.96 0.31 14.00
CA VAL A 57 7.19 -1.11 13.70
C VAL A 57 8.69 -1.42 13.67
N LEU A 58 9.47 -0.65 12.91
CA LEU A 58 10.90 -0.90 12.75
C LEU A 58 11.68 -0.66 14.05
N ALA A 59 11.23 0.26 14.90
CA ALA A 59 11.81 0.46 16.22
C ALA A 59 11.48 -0.68 17.21
N ALA A 60 10.23 -1.16 17.21
CA ALA A 60 9.77 -2.17 18.17
C ALA A 60 10.09 -3.62 17.75
N CYS A 61 10.16 -3.90 16.44
CA CYS A 61 10.49 -5.21 15.89
C CYS A 61 11.49 -5.08 14.73
N PRO A 62 12.81 -5.05 15.00
CA PRO A 62 13.84 -4.89 13.97
C PRO A 62 13.92 -6.04 12.94
N ARG A 63 13.22 -7.15 13.19
CA ARG A 63 13.07 -8.27 12.24
C ARG A 63 11.87 -8.10 11.29
N ALA A 64 11.02 -7.10 11.49
CA ALA A 64 9.85 -6.88 10.66
C ALA A 64 10.22 -6.43 9.24
N ALA A 65 9.31 -6.71 8.31
CA ALA A 65 9.30 -6.13 6.97
C ALA A 65 8.17 -5.10 6.86
N VAL A 66 8.43 -3.99 6.18
CA VAL A 66 7.44 -2.98 5.80
C VAL A 66 7.26 -3.06 4.30
N LEU A 67 6.03 -3.24 3.82
CA LEU A 67 5.72 -3.26 2.40
C LEU A 67 4.87 -2.03 2.06
N ARG A 68 5.44 -1.08 1.31
CA ARG A 68 4.70 0.07 0.76
C ARG A 68 4.07 -0.34 -0.56
N ILE A 69 2.76 -0.17 -0.65
CA ILE A 69 1.95 -0.46 -1.83
C ILE A 69 1.09 0.76 -2.17
N PRO A 70 0.77 1.00 -3.45
CA PRO A 70 -0.12 2.08 -3.86
C PRO A 70 -1.60 1.67 -3.68
N LEU A 71 -2.48 2.38 -4.38
CA LEU A 71 -3.92 2.14 -4.44
C LEU A 71 -4.26 0.68 -4.80
N LEU A 72 -5.11 0.04 -4.00
CA LEU A 72 -5.55 -1.34 -4.21
C LEU A 72 -6.95 -1.45 -4.83
N TYR A 73 -7.12 -2.47 -5.67
CA TYR A 73 -8.42 -2.94 -6.16
C TYR A 73 -8.50 -4.46 -6.19
N GLY A 74 -9.70 -5.04 -6.24
CA GLY A 74 -9.90 -6.48 -6.24
C GLY A 74 -11.35 -6.87 -5.93
N PRO A 75 -11.63 -8.17 -5.76
CA PRO A 75 -12.96 -8.63 -5.35
C PRO A 75 -13.28 -8.11 -3.93
N LEU A 76 -14.45 -7.51 -3.77
CA LEU A 76 -14.91 -6.91 -2.52
C LEU A 76 -16.30 -7.40 -2.17
N GLU A 77 -16.65 -7.36 -0.89
CA GLU A 77 -18.02 -7.63 -0.42
C GLU A 77 -18.97 -6.49 -0.83
N SER A 78 -18.47 -5.24 -0.88
CA SER A 78 -19.17 -4.09 -1.46
C SER A 78 -18.26 -3.31 -2.41
N LEU A 79 -18.83 -2.86 -3.54
CA LEU A 79 -18.10 -2.03 -4.53
C LEU A 79 -17.72 -0.65 -3.98
N SER A 80 -18.30 -0.21 -2.86
CA SER A 80 -17.92 1.02 -2.15
C SER A 80 -16.59 0.92 -1.40
N ASP A 81 -16.06 -0.29 -1.21
CA ASP A 81 -14.96 -0.53 -0.26
C ASP A 81 -13.57 -0.33 -0.90
N SER A 82 -13.52 -0.10 -2.21
CA SER A 82 -12.33 0.41 -2.91
C SER A 82 -12.69 1.64 -3.71
N ALA A 83 -11.80 2.62 -3.67
CA ALA A 83 -11.90 3.82 -4.49
C ALA A 83 -11.84 3.51 -5.99
N VAL A 84 -11.26 2.38 -6.41
CA VAL A 84 -11.26 1.96 -7.83
C VAL A 84 -12.61 1.37 -8.21
N THR A 85 -13.20 0.52 -7.38
CA THR A 85 -14.49 -0.11 -7.68
C THR A 85 -15.67 0.86 -7.56
N SER A 86 -15.53 1.93 -6.79
CA SER A 86 -16.54 2.99 -6.73
C SER A 86 -16.71 3.72 -8.07
N LEU A 87 -15.68 3.75 -8.93
CA LEU A 87 -15.80 4.32 -10.29
C LEU A 87 -16.90 3.62 -11.10
N TYR A 88 -17.11 2.32 -10.91
CA TYR A 88 -18.18 1.59 -11.56
C TYR A 88 -19.57 2.07 -11.08
N VAL A 89 -19.70 2.33 -9.78
CA VAL A 89 -20.94 2.89 -9.20
C VAL A 89 -21.18 4.30 -9.73
N ASP A 90 -20.14 5.12 -9.81
CA ASP A 90 -20.21 6.49 -10.34
C ASP A 90 -20.62 6.50 -11.81
N LEU A 91 -20.05 5.61 -12.63
CA LEU A 91 -20.45 5.40 -14.04
C LEU A 91 -21.95 5.07 -14.17
N GLN A 92 -22.46 4.18 -13.33
CA GLN A 92 -23.89 3.82 -13.34
C GLN A 92 -24.80 4.99 -12.96
N SER A 93 -24.29 5.94 -12.15
CA SER A 93 -25.05 7.11 -11.70
C SER A 93 -25.05 8.28 -12.68
N GLY A 94 -24.23 8.23 -13.75
CA GLY A 94 -24.13 9.27 -14.77
C GLY A 94 -23.26 10.46 -14.40
N ILE A 95 -22.23 10.26 -13.56
CA ILE A 95 -21.28 11.33 -13.18
C ILE A 95 -20.27 11.59 -14.30
N HIS A 96 -19.91 12.87 -14.49
CA HIS A 96 -19.16 13.37 -15.66
C HIS A 96 -17.84 14.09 -15.33
N GLU A 97 -17.39 14.12 -14.07
CA GLU A 97 -16.12 14.76 -13.70
C GLU A 97 -15.30 13.83 -12.80
N VAL A 98 -14.14 13.42 -13.31
CA VAL A 98 -13.17 12.59 -12.60
C VAL A 98 -11.80 13.21 -12.74
N ASP A 99 -10.98 13.10 -11.69
CA ASP A 99 -9.62 13.63 -11.68
C ASP A 99 -8.77 13.04 -12.83
N ALA A 100 -8.15 13.92 -13.60
CA ALA A 100 -7.27 13.58 -14.72
C ALA A 100 -5.83 14.08 -14.48
N TRP A 101 -5.48 14.41 -13.23
CA TRP A 101 -4.17 15.00 -12.90
C TRP A 101 -3.34 14.08 -12.01
N GLN A 102 -3.94 13.51 -10.97
CA GLN A 102 -3.26 12.62 -10.05
C GLN A 102 -2.92 11.31 -10.75
N ARG A 103 -1.62 10.98 -10.78
CA ARG A 103 -1.13 9.70 -11.28
C ARG A 103 -1.02 8.71 -10.13
N CYS A 104 -1.57 7.52 -10.33
CA CYS A 104 -1.46 6.40 -9.39
C CYS A 104 -1.10 5.11 -10.14
N TYR A 105 -0.78 4.07 -9.38
CA TYR A 105 -0.53 2.73 -9.88
C TYR A 105 -1.56 1.78 -9.28
N PRO A 106 -2.78 1.67 -9.83
CA PRO A 106 -3.77 0.74 -9.31
C PRO A 106 -3.20 -0.67 -9.30
N THR A 107 -3.33 -1.33 -8.16
CA THR A 107 -2.62 -2.58 -7.90
C THR A 107 -3.61 -3.64 -7.43
N TRP A 108 -3.59 -4.81 -8.08
CA TRP A 108 -4.51 -5.89 -7.76
C TRP A 108 -4.16 -6.52 -6.40
N ALA A 109 -5.16 -6.64 -5.52
CA ALA A 109 -4.98 -7.15 -4.17
C ALA A 109 -4.45 -8.60 -4.14
N GLY A 110 -4.79 -9.42 -5.15
CA GLY A 110 -4.29 -10.78 -5.23
C GLY A 110 -2.81 -10.88 -5.64
N ASP A 111 -2.27 -9.88 -6.35
CA ASP A 111 -0.83 -9.83 -6.62
C ASP A 111 -0.10 -9.49 -5.34
N VAL A 112 -0.62 -8.51 -4.57
CA VAL A 112 -0.07 -8.19 -3.25
C VAL A 112 -0.12 -9.42 -2.33
N ALA A 113 -1.23 -10.18 -2.33
CA ALA A 113 -1.30 -11.44 -1.59
C ALA A 113 -0.22 -12.45 -2.02
N SER A 114 0.07 -12.54 -3.33
CA SER A 114 1.13 -13.38 -3.87
C SER A 114 2.52 -12.92 -3.42
N ILE A 115 2.76 -11.60 -3.37
CA ILE A 115 4.00 -11.02 -2.84
C ILE A 115 4.15 -11.29 -1.34
N LEU A 116 3.09 -11.13 -0.55
CA LEU A 116 3.13 -11.44 0.88
C LEU A 116 3.44 -12.92 1.14
N ARG A 117 2.86 -13.82 0.34
CA ARG A 117 3.20 -15.25 0.39
C ARG A 117 4.67 -15.48 0.06
N ALA A 118 5.18 -14.87 -1.02
CA ALA A 118 6.59 -15.02 -1.40
C ALA A 118 7.54 -14.50 -0.29
N MET A 119 7.24 -13.33 0.29
CA MET A 119 8.02 -12.79 1.42
C MET A 119 8.03 -13.76 2.61
N LEU A 120 6.89 -14.39 2.91
CA LEU A 120 6.80 -15.40 3.97
C LEU A 120 7.60 -16.67 3.64
N GLU A 121 7.51 -17.18 2.42
CA GLU A 121 8.26 -18.35 1.97
C GLU A 121 9.78 -18.11 2.06
N HIS A 122 10.27 -16.96 1.60
CA HIS A 122 11.68 -16.58 1.76
C HIS A 122 12.09 -16.46 3.23
N HIS A 123 11.24 -15.88 4.08
CA HIS A 123 11.50 -15.82 5.52
C HIS A 123 11.62 -17.22 6.14
N LEU A 124 10.71 -18.13 5.81
CA LEU A 124 10.72 -19.52 6.29
C LEU A 124 11.91 -20.33 5.76
N ALA A 125 12.43 -19.99 4.58
CA ALA A 125 13.66 -20.55 4.03
C ALA A 125 14.94 -20.04 4.74
N GLY A 126 14.82 -19.14 5.72
CA GLY A 126 15.93 -18.58 6.48
C GLY A 126 16.55 -17.34 5.84
N GLU A 127 15.94 -16.78 4.80
CA GLU A 127 16.40 -15.54 4.20
C GLU A 127 16.05 -14.33 5.08
N ARG A 128 16.88 -13.29 4.97
CA ARG A 128 16.72 -12.06 5.74
C ARG A 128 15.70 -11.14 5.07
N VAL A 129 14.41 -11.41 5.31
CA VAL A 129 13.30 -10.57 4.88
C VAL A 129 12.93 -9.55 5.96
N ARG A 130 13.61 -8.40 5.95
CA ARG A 130 13.38 -7.31 6.93
C ARG A 130 13.74 -5.95 6.35
N GLY A 131 13.17 -4.89 6.91
CA GLY A 131 13.32 -3.52 6.40
C GLY A 131 12.20 -3.13 5.45
N ILE A 132 12.44 -2.15 4.58
CA ILE A 132 11.41 -1.56 3.73
C ILE A 132 11.49 -2.15 2.32
N TYR A 133 10.33 -2.50 1.78
CA TYR A 133 10.11 -2.99 0.42
C TYR A 133 9.02 -2.16 -0.25
N HIS A 134 9.15 -1.97 -1.57
CA HIS A 134 8.11 -1.37 -2.41
C HIS A 134 7.60 -2.43 -3.37
N TRP A 135 6.28 -2.45 -3.60
CA TRP A 135 5.71 -3.22 -4.69
C TRP A 135 4.48 -2.50 -5.26
N GLN A 136 4.32 -2.56 -6.57
CA GLN A 136 3.21 -1.94 -7.30
C GLN A 136 3.00 -2.63 -8.65
N GLY A 137 1.82 -2.44 -9.23
CA GLY A 137 1.59 -2.68 -10.65
C GLY A 137 2.50 -1.81 -11.55
N ASN A 138 2.57 -2.18 -12.82
CA ASN A 138 3.36 -1.49 -13.85
C ASN A 138 2.57 -0.45 -14.65
N GLU A 139 1.24 -0.40 -14.49
CA GLU A 139 0.37 0.53 -15.20
C GLU A 139 0.18 1.81 -14.38
N GLN A 140 0.58 2.95 -14.96
CA GLN A 140 0.33 4.26 -14.39
C GLN A 140 -0.95 4.83 -14.99
N LEU A 141 -1.91 5.18 -14.14
CA LEU A 141 -3.21 5.70 -14.57
C LEU A 141 -3.64 6.89 -13.70
N THR A 142 -4.40 7.79 -14.31
CA THR A 142 -5.25 8.77 -13.62
C THR A 142 -6.61 8.16 -13.28
N TRP A 143 -7.37 8.82 -12.41
CA TRP A 143 -8.74 8.37 -12.11
C TRP A 143 -9.63 8.37 -13.36
N HIS A 144 -9.46 9.37 -14.22
CA HIS A 144 -10.17 9.45 -15.50
C HIS A 144 -9.81 8.28 -16.43
N GLU A 145 -8.52 7.93 -16.57
CA GLU A 145 -8.10 6.77 -17.36
C GLU A 145 -8.62 5.45 -16.79
N MET A 146 -8.62 5.29 -15.45
CA MET A 146 -9.23 4.13 -14.81
C MET A 146 -10.74 4.04 -15.08
N MET A 147 -11.45 5.17 -15.06
CA MET A 147 -12.88 5.19 -15.36
C MET A 147 -13.15 4.78 -16.82
N LEU A 148 -12.36 5.25 -17.78
CA LEU A 148 -12.50 4.83 -19.18
C LEU A 148 -12.30 3.32 -19.35
N MET A 149 -11.30 2.74 -18.67
CA MET A 149 -11.06 1.28 -18.72
C MET A 149 -12.22 0.46 -18.12
N VAL A 150 -12.90 0.98 -17.11
CA VAL A 150 -14.08 0.32 -16.51
C VAL A 150 -15.31 0.43 -17.42
N ALA A 151 -15.37 1.44 -18.28
CA ALA A 151 -16.49 1.68 -19.18
C ALA A 151 -16.44 0.86 -20.49
N GLU A 152 -15.26 0.31 -20.85
CA GLU A 152 -15.07 -0.59 -22.00
C GLU A 152 -15.60 -2.01 -21.74
#